data_AF-A0A2V9PVP1-F1
#
_entry.id   AF-A0A2V9PVP1-F1
#
_cell.length_a   1.000
_cell.length_b   1.000
_cell.length_c   1.000
_cell.angle_alpha   90.00
_cell.angle_beta   90.00
_cell.angle_gamma   90.00
#
_symmetry.space_group_name_H-M   'P 1'
#
loop_
_entity.id
_entity.type
_entity.pdbx_description
1 polymer ?
#
loop_
_entity_poly.entity_id
_entity_poly.type
_entity_poly.pdbx_seq_one_letter_code
_entity_poly.pdbx_strand_id
1 'polypeptide(L)'
;WKLHSRAKLQGCLSDGGDKLVTEKDNQTYNLTNKQNQSLKPGERVELLGKKAKDTAGEPTFEVRKMSKDLGQCTATTAGQR
;
A
#
# COMPACT_ATOMS: atom_id res chain seq x y z
N TRP A 1 10.57 -25.52 4.59
CA TRP A 1 10.82 -24.07 4.47
C TRP A 1 9.51 -23.31 4.39
N LYS A 2 9.10 -22.59 5.43
CA LYS A 2 8.09 -21.53 5.27
C LYS A 2 8.87 -20.26 4.94
N LEU A 3 8.90 -19.85 3.67
CA LEU A 3 9.34 -18.50 3.35
C LEU A 3 8.39 -17.56 4.10
N HIS A 4 8.90 -16.94 5.17
CA HIS A 4 8.31 -15.73 5.72
C HIS A 4 8.53 -14.62 4.69
N SER A 5 7.88 -14.71 3.53
CA SER A 5 7.98 -13.72 2.47
C SER A 5 7.26 -12.46 2.96
N ARG A 6 8.03 -11.62 3.64
CA ARG A 6 7.64 -10.23 3.90
C ARG A 6 7.62 -9.57 2.53
N ALA A 7 6.43 -9.40 1.99
CA ALA A 7 6.23 -8.58 0.82
C ALA A 7 6.40 -7.12 1.25
N LYS A 8 7.18 -6.37 0.48
CA LYS A 8 7.28 -4.91 0.60
C LYS A 8 6.48 -4.33 -0.57
N LEU A 9 5.49 -3.52 -0.25
CA LEU A 9 4.73 -2.74 -1.21
C LEU A 9 4.97 -1.27 -0.93
N GLN A 10 5.29 -0.55 -1.99
CA GLN A 10 5.35 0.89 -1.95
C GLN A 10 4.28 1.41 -2.89
N GLY A 11 3.54 2.39 -2.42
CA GLY A 11 2.41 2.90 -3.18
C GLY A 11 1.81 4.15 -2.61
N CYS A 12 0.81 4.63 -3.33
CA CYS A 12 -0.04 5.72 -2.92
C CYS A 12 -1.29 5.17 -2.24
N LEU A 13 -1.64 5.76 -1.12
CA LEU A 13 -2.92 5.50 -0.49
C LEU A 13 -4.03 6.12 -1.34
N SER A 14 -5.01 5.30 -1.70
CA SER A 14 -6.20 5.67 -2.46
C SER A 14 -7.44 5.36 -1.64
N ASP A 15 -8.57 5.98 -2.03
CA ASP A 15 -9.89 5.71 -1.46
C ASP A 15 -9.90 5.87 0.07
N GLY A 16 -9.70 7.11 0.54
CA GLY A 16 -9.71 7.43 1.98
C GLY A 16 -8.54 6.87 2.80
N GLY A 17 -7.61 6.15 2.17
CA GLY A 17 -6.53 5.43 2.87
C GLY A 17 -6.82 3.93 3.03
N ASP A 18 -7.93 3.44 2.50
CA ASP A 18 -8.29 2.03 2.65
C ASP A 18 -7.60 1.10 1.66
N LYS A 19 -7.20 1.64 0.51
CA LYS A 19 -6.55 0.93 -0.59
C LYS A 19 -5.17 1.49 -0.84
N LEU A 20 -4.23 0.63 -1.25
CA LEU A 20 -2.91 1.04 -1.70
C LEU A 20 -2.75 0.75 -3.18
N VAL A 21 -2.49 1.78 -3.97
CA VAL A 21 -2.08 1.65 -5.36
C VAL A 21 -0.57 1.54 -5.40
N THR A 22 -0.07 0.37 -5.77
CA THR A 22 1.36 0.12 -5.87
C THR A 22 1.95 0.84 -7.07
N GLU A 23 3.08 1.53 -6.90
CA GLU A 23 3.71 2.25 -8.03
C GLU A 23 4.36 1.30 -9.04
N LYS A 24 4.74 0.11 -8.58
CA LYS A 24 5.47 -0.88 -9.40
C LYS A 24 4.63 -1.42 -10.56
N ASP A 25 3.38 -1.78 -10.26
CA ASP A 25 2.48 -2.47 -11.19
C ASP A 25 1.16 -1.70 -11.38
N ASN A 26 1.01 -0.50 -10.79
CA ASN A 26 -0.25 0.26 -10.73
C ASN A 26 -1.44 -0.58 -10.21
N GLN A 27 -1.14 -1.63 -9.45
CA GLN A 27 -2.14 -2.54 -8.95
C GLN A 27 -2.63 -2.05 -7.59
N THR A 28 -3.96 -2.01 -7.45
CA THR A 28 -4.65 -1.67 -6.20
C THR A 28 -4.74 -2.90 -5.31
N TYR A 29 -4.30 -2.75 -4.06
CA TYR A 29 -4.42 -3.77 -3.02
C TYR A 29 -5.26 -3.23 -1.87
N ASN A 30 -6.20 -4.04 -1.38
CA ASN A 30 -6.98 -3.69 -0.20
C ASN A 30 -6.13 -3.92 1.05
N LEU A 31 -5.97 -2.90 1.88
CA LEU A 31 -5.17 -3.00 3.09
C LEU A 31 -5.99 -3.64 4.20
N THR A 32 -5.53 -4.77 4.70
CA THR A 32 -6.11 -5.46 5.86
C THR A 32 -5.17 -5.30 7.06
N ASN A 33 -5.73 -5.27 8.27
CA ASN A 33 -4.97 -5.04 9.50
C ASN A 33 -4.30 -3.65 9.55
N LYS A 34 -5.03 -2.62 9.13
CA LYS A 34 -4.67 -1.22 9.40
C LYS A 34 -4.83 -1.03 10.91
N GLN A 35 -3.73 -0.94 11.66
CA GLN A 35 -3.73 -0.80 13.13
C GLN A 35 -4.29 0.57 13.60
N ASN A 36 -5.46 0.99 13.12
CA ASN A 36 -6.05 2.31 13.34
C ASN A 36 -5.07 3.47 13.06
N GLN A 37 -4.12 3.25 12.14
CA GLN A 37 -3.29 4.35 11.67
C GLN A 37 -4.15 5.27 10.82
N SER A 38 -4.13 6.57 11.12
CA SER A 38 -4.75 7.57 10.25
C SER A 38 -4.01 7.56 8.92
N LEU A 39 -4.63 6.95 7.90
CA LEU A 39 -4.11 6.85 6.54
C LEU A 39 -4.70 8.01 5.76
N LYS A 40 -3.84 8.89 5.24
CA LYS A 40 -4.30 10.01 4.42
C LYS A 40 -4.33 9.56 2.96
N PRO A 41 -5.44 9.75 2.24
CA PRO A 41 -5.45 9.55 0.80
C PRO A 41 -4.42 10.50 0.17
N GLY A 42 -3.70 10.01 -0.84
CA GLY A 42 -2.62 10.74 -1.48
C GLY A 42 -1.31 10.77 -0.68
N GLU A 43 -1.16 9.96 0.36
CA GLU A 43 0.13 9.79 1.05
C GLU A 43 0.92 8.60 0.47
N ARG A 44 2.23 8.79 0.25
CA ARG A 44 3.12 7.74 -0.25
C ARG A 44 3.65 6.96 0.92
N VAL A 45 3.40 5.65 0.92
CA VAL A 45 3.70 4.81 2.06
C VAL A 45 4.33 3.50 1.61
N GLU A 46 5.22 2.99 2.45
CA GLU A 46 5.81 1.68 2.30
C GLU A 46 5.20 0.73 3.32
N LEU A 47 4.49 -0.28 2.83
CA LEU A 47 3.90 -1.32 3.64
C LEU A 47 4.73 -2.59 3.51
N LEU A 48 5.16 -3.09 4.65
CA LEU A 48 5.81 -4.37 4.83
C LEU A 48 4.80 -5.33 5.43
N GLY A 49 4.57 -6.44 4.77
CA GLY A 49 3.42 -7.27 5.07
C GLY A 49 3.40 -8.54 4.27
N LYS A 50 2.19 -9.05 4.02
CA LYS A 50 1.97 -10.24 3.23
C LYS A 50 0.89 -9.95 2.19
N LYS A 51 1.19 -10.28 0.93
CA LYS A 51 0.19 -10.32 -0.13
C LYS A 51 -0.72 -11.53 0.12
N ALA A 52 -2.00 -11.28 0.24
CA ALA A 52 -3.04 -12.28 0.37
C ALA A 52 -4.10 -12.02 -0.72
N LYS A 53 -5.07 -12.93 -0.79
CA LYS A 53 -6.30 -12.68 -1.51
C LYS A 53 -7.43 -12.84 -0.53
N ASP A 54 -8.40 -11.94 -0.62
CA ASP A 54 -9.65 -12.02 0.12
C ASP A 54 -10.50 -13.22 -0.38
N THR A 55 -11.57 -13.56 0.35
CA THR A 55 -12.53 -14.61 -0.02
C THR A 55 -13.24 -14.34 -1.35
N ALA A 56 -13.38 -13.08 -1.77
CA ALA A 56 -13.86 -12.70 -3.10
C ALA A 56 -12.78 -12.80 -4.20
N GLY A 57 -11.55 -13.19 -3.84
CA GLY A 57 -10.42 -13.30 -4.77
C GLY A 57 -9.70 -11.97 -5.04
N GLU A 58 -10.12 -10.88 -4.38
CA GLU A 58 -9.48 -9.58 -4.49
C GLU A 58 -8.07 -9.58 -3.87
N PRO A 59 -7.08 -8.91 -4.49
CA PRO A 59 -5.74 -8.81 -3.94
C PRO A 59 -5.75 -7.97 -2.65
N THR A 60 -5.41 -8.60 -1.52
CA THR A 60 -5.29 -7.95 -0.22
C THR A 60 -3.84 -7.88 0.22
N PHE A 61 -3.56 -6.92 1.08
CA PHE A 61 -2.27 -6.78 1.70
C PHE A 61 -2.41 -6.64 3.21
N GLU A 62 -1.95 -7.67 3.92
CA GLU A 62 -1.91 -7.66 5.37
C GLU A 62 -0.73 -6.82 5.83
N VAL A 63 -1.01 -5.62 6.33
CA VAL A 63 0.01 -4.70 6.82
C VAL A 63 0.55 -5.20 8.15
N ARG A 64 1.85 -5.48 8.21
CA ARG A 64 2.56 -5.80 9.45
C ARG A 64 3.39 -4.64 9.97
N LYS A 65 3.98 -3.88 9.05
CA LYS A 65 4.78 -2.70 9.34
C LYS A 65 4.51 -1.67 8.26
N MET A 66 4.39 -0.43 8.66
CA MET A 66 4.12 0.69 7.76
C MET A 66 5.17 1.77 7.98
N SER A 67 5.73 2.26 6.89
CA SER A 67 6.62 3.42 6.85
C SER A 67 5.94 4.53 6.06
N LYS A 68 5.63 5.64 6.74
CA LYS A 68 4.98 6.82 6.15
C LYS A 68 5.98 7.89 5.69
N ASP A 69 7.27 7.59 5.81
CA ASP A 69 8.36 8.54 5.62
C ASP A 69 8.72 8.80 4.14
N LEU A 70 7.89 8.35 3.20
CA LEU A 70 8.15 8.48 1.76
C LEU A 70 7.54 9.74 1.13
N GLY A 71 6.89 10.59 1.93
CA GLY A 71 6.28 11.85 1.51
C GLY A 71 4.83 11.72 1.05
N GLN A 72 4.28 12.78 0.46
CA GLN A 72 2.96 12.75 -0.16
C GLN A 72 3.07 12.23 -1.60
N CYS A 73 2.11 11.42 -2.02
CA CYS A 73 1.88 11.19 -3.44
C CYS A 73 1.34 12.47 -4.04
N THR A 74 2.23 13.27 -4.62
CA THR A 74 1.84 14.44 -5.39
C THR A 74 0.90 13.97 -6.50
N ALA A 75 -0.35 14.42 -6.46
CA ALA A 75 -1.18 14.51 -7.65
C ALA A 75 -0.62 15.64 -8.54
N THR A 76 0.64 15.54 -8.95
CA THR A 76 1.30 16.46 -9.89
C THR A 76 2.52 15.73 -10.46
N THR A 77 2.30 15.22 -11.67
CA THR A 77 3.21 15.33 -12.82
C THR A 77 4.53 14.57 -12.73
N ALA A 78 4.53 13.37 -13.32
CA ALA A 78 5.65 12.97 -14.16
C ALA A 78 5.78 14.02 -15.28
N GLY A 79 6.71 14.96 -15.12
CA GLY A 79 7.06 15.89 -16.19
C GLY A 79 7.65 17.23 -15.76
N GLN A 80 8.93 17.40 -16.14
CA GLN A 80 9.53 18.58 -16.82
C GLN A 80 9.59 19.86 -15.95
N ARG A 81 10.72 20.09 -15.25
CA ARG A 81 11.91 20.79 -15.76
C ARG A 81 11.69 22.29 -15.96
#